data_AF-A0A369JDD3-F1
#
_entry.id   AF-A0A369JDD3-F1
#
_cell.length_a   1.000
_cell.length_b   1.000
_cell.length_c   1.000
_cell.angle_alpha   90.00
_cell.angle_beta   90.00
_cell.angle_gamma   90.00
#
_symmetry.space_group_name_H-M   'P 1'
#
loop_
_entity.id
_entity.type
_entity.pdbx_description
1 polymer ?
#
loop_
_entity_poly.entity_id
_entity_poly.type
_entity_poly.pdbx_seq_one_letter_code
_entity_poly.pdbx_strand_id
1 'polypeptide(L)'
;MSFKNIGPFESFQASPFRHHLYRENWVPGLTGSREKSLLQDLHIPTVTVEDQSMEKSKKHKCLICISLSWIWDLEHMEEFKLVFGRTLRERIPRWKDHLPEISFSTTITAEELGLPRVQLSKRMVPTDFRFEDQRMHAIAGALYEYSKLWQVDNVVEFEQVFLDCVECHYHAFNDGKVLHRDLSENDLMFKRKGGEVKGILNDWDMASSLNAINKVQNSTAKHRTGTLPFMARELLVDKTPPTHLYRHDLESFFYILVWAVVHYDLKKKKHLPVAKPLRDWDDNGSVSKGRNAKSAFINDGDVAKEVLEHALPEFQETVSKWVMPMLRLFVRAIASKRDNGHDEGYDLETCGGTLTFQTFMGALNRVPRQLV
;
A
#
# COMPACT_ATOMS: atom_id res chain seq x y z
N MET A 1 13.59 42.38 -28.04
CA MET A 1 13.73 40.96 -28.45
C MET A 1 12.42 40.26 -28.16
N SER A 2 11.90 39.53 -29.16
CA SER A 2 10.56 38.96 -29.21
C SER A 2 10.33 37.87 -28.15
N PHE A 3 9.25 37.99 -27.38
CA PHE A 3 8.71 36.89 -26.58
C PHE A 3 8.00 35.93 -27.54
N LYS A 4 8.57 34.73 -27.74
CA LYS A 4 7.86 33.64 -28.40
C LYS A 4 6.91 32.98 -27.40
N ASN A 5 5.63 32.94 -27.79
CA ASN A 5 4.54 32.20 -27.17
C ASN A 5 4.97 30.81 -26.70
N ILE A 6 4.95 30.60 -25.39
CA ILE A 6 4.81 29.28 -24.80
C ILE A 6 3.29 29.03 -24.78
N GLY A 7 2.84 27.94 -25.42
CA GLY A 7 1.44 27.57 -25.52
C GLY A 7 0.76 27.36 -24.16
N PRO A 8 -0.55 27.09 -24.13
CA PRO A 8 -1.29 26.96 -22.88
C PRO A 8 -0.63 25.89 -22.00
N PHE A 9 -0.31 26.27 -20.76
CA PHE A 9 0.06 25.33 -19.71
C PHE A 9 -1.09 24.33 -19.58
N GLU A 10 -0.90 23.12 -20.11
CA GLU A 10 -1.71 21.98 -19.67
C GLU A 10 -1.54 21.86 -18.17
N SER A 11 -2.66 21.82 -17.47
CA SER A 11 -2.73 21.68 -16.02
C SER A 11 -1.96 20.42 -15.60
N PHE A 12 -0.75 20.59 -15.11
CA PHE A 12 -0.05 19.55 -14.35
C PHE A 12 -0.88 19.29 -13.10
N GLN A 13 -1.77 18.29 -13.15
CA GLN A 13 -2.35 17.68 -11.97
C GLN A 13 -1.19 17.08 -11.18
N ALA A 14 -0.81 17.75 -10.09
CA ALA A 14 0.16 17.24 -9.13
C ALA A 14 -0.45 16.01 -8.43
N SER A 15 -0.20 14.83 -8.99
CA SER A 15 -0.37 13.56 -8.28
C SER A 15 0.62 13.53 -7.11
N PRO A 16 0.27 12.97 -5.94
CA PRO A 16 1.26 12.73 -4.90
C PRO A 16 2.32 11.77 -5.45
N PHE A 17 3.51 12.30 -5.74
CA PHE A 17 4.65 11.47 -6.13
C PHE A 17 5.19 10.78 -4.88
N ARG A 18 5.36 9.46 -5.00
CA ARG A 18 5.83 8.58 -3.95
C ARG A 18 7.22 8.07 -4.29
N HIS A 19 8.17 8.25 -3.38
CA HIS A 19 9.50 7.68 -3.53
C HIS A 19 9.77 6.68 -2.41
N HIS A 20 9.69 5.41 -2.76
CA HIS A 20 10.19 4.30 -1.96
C HIS A 20 11.68 4.11 -2.25
N LEU A 21 12.55 4.46 -1.31
CA LEU A 21 13.99 4.19 -1.43
C LEU A 21 14.31 2.79 -0.90
N TYR A 22 13.99 1.75 -1.67
CA TYR A 22 14.49 0.40 -1.40
C TYR A 22 15.92 0.28 -1.97
N ARG A 23 16.92 0.25 -1.10
CA ARG A 23 18.32 0.14 -1.53
C ARG A 23 18.69 -1.33 -1.78
N GLU A 24 18.34 -1.85 -2.95
CA GLU A 24 18.86 -3.15 -3.41
C GLU A 24 20.27 -2.98 -4.01
N ASN A 25 21.23 -3.75 -3.49
CA ASN A 25 22.59 -3.95 -4.00
C ASN A 25 23.60 -2.79 -3.84
N TRP A 26 24.21 -2.69 -2.65
CA TRP A 26 25.55 -2.09 -2.54
C TRP A 26 26.60 -3.21 -2.47
N VAL A 27 27.28 -3.46 -3.58
CA VAL A 27 28.54 -4.22 -3.58
C VAL A 27 29.62 -3.29 -3.02
N PRO A 28 30.38 -3.68 -1.99
CA PRO A 28 31.41 -2.81 -1.43
C PRO A 28 32.54 -2.66 -2.44
N GLY A 29 32.59 -1.53 -3.17
CA GLY A 29 33.70 -1.29 -4.07
C GLY A 29 33.57 -0.26 -5.19
N LEU A 30 32.54 0.60 -5.26
CA LEU A 30 32.54 1.71 -6.22
C LEU A 30 32.01 3.00 -5.59
N THR A 31 32.91 3.97 -5.44
CA THR A 31 32.65 5.33 -4.98
C THR A 31 31.94 6.12 -6.09
N GLY A 32 30.61 6.17 -6.06
CA GLY A 32 29.81 7.07 -6.90
C GLY A 32 29.42 8.33 -6.14
N SER A 33 30.02 9.47 -6.50
CA SER A 33 29.89 10.79 -5.88
C SER A 33 28.52 11.49 -6.03
N ARG A 34 27.56 10.90 -6.74
CA ARG A 34 26.28 11.56 -7.10
C ARG A 34 25.17 11.43 -6.06
N GLU A 35 25.11 10.37 -5.25
CA GLU A 35 24.04 10.20 -4.24
C GLU A 35 24.29 11.00 -2.96
N LYS A 36 25.55 11.23 -2.58
CA LYS A 36 25.88 12.07 -1.42
C LYS A 36 25.45 13.53 -1.61
N SER A 37 25.45 14.02 -2.86
CA SER A 37 25.01 15.39 -3.17
C SER A 37 23.52 15.55 -2.94
N LEU A 38 22.66 14.64 -3.43
CA LEU A 38 21.20 14.76 -3.28
C LEU A 38 20.72 14.84 -1.81
N LEU A 39 21.34 14.10 -0.91
CA LEU A 39 20.98 14.13 0.52
C LEU A 39 21.56 15.36 1.26
N GLN A 40 22.71 15.88 0.82
CA GLN A 40 23.29 17.12 1.34
C GLN A 40 22.55 18.37 0.81
N ASP A 41 22.10 18.33 -0.44
CA ASP A 41 21.41 19.44 -1.11
C ASP A 41 19.99 19.66 -0.53
N LEU A 42 19.37 18.59 0.02
CA LEU A 42 18.03 18.64 0.65
C LEU A 42 18.05 18.99 2.15
N HIS A 43 19.21 19.20 2.79
CA HIS A 43 19.34 19.49 4.23
C HIS A 43 18.58 18.51 5.16
N ILE A 44 18.34 17.27 4.71
CA ILE A 44 17.69 16.25 5.55
C ILE A 44 18.71 15.86 6.64
N PRO A 45 18.39 16.01 7.94
CA PRO A 45 19.32 15.66 9.00
C PRO A 45 19.64 14.17 8.94
N THR A 46 20.90 13.83 8.66
CA THR A 46 21.42 12.48 8.85
C THR A 46 21.47 12.18 10.34
N VAL A 47 20.46 11.51 10.87
CA VAL A 47 20.48 11.01 12.24
C VAL A 47 21.31 9.73 12.28
N THR A 48 22.59 9.85 12.64
CA THR A 48 23.39 8.71 13.08
C THR A 48 22.99 8.35 14.50
N VAL A 49 22.19 7.29 14.65
CA VAL A 49 21.95 6.67 15.97
C VAL A 49 23.15 5.78 16.28
N GLU A 50 24.02 6.23 17.18
CA GLU A 50 25.04 5.36 17.77
C GLU A 50 24.41 4.57 18.91
N ASP A 51 24.14 3.29 18.68
CA ASP A 51 23.77 2.37 19.75
C ASP A 51 25.01 2.01 20.57
N GLN A 52 25.06 2.48 21.82
CA GLN A 52 26.17 2.24 22.75
C GLN A 52 26.19 0.81 23.33
N SER A 53 25.23 -0.05 22.98
CA SER A 53 25.12 -1.41 23.53
C SER A 53 25.68 -2.53 22.63
N MET A 54 26.21 -2.21 21.44
CA MET A 54 26.70 -3.20 20.48
C MET A 54 28.21 -3.48 20.62
N GLU A 55 28.56 -4.74 20.92
CA GLU A 55 29.93 -5.27 20.86
C GLU A 55 30.61 -4.91 19.53
N LYS A 56 31.89 -4.51 19.62
CA LYS A 56 32.73 -3.89 18.57
C LYS A 56 32.93 -4.70 17.26
N SER A 57 32.27 -5.84 17.08
CA SER A 57 32.50 -6.78 15.98
C SER A 57 31.53 -6.67 14.78
N LYS A 58 30.43 -5.92 14.85
CA LYS A 58 29.49 -5.79 13.71
C LYS A 58 29.11 -4.33 13.45
N LYS A 59 30.04 -3.56 12.87
CA LYS A 59 29.70 -2.27 12.24
C LYS A 59 28.92 -2.54 10.94
N HIS A 60 27.60 -2.71 11.03
CA HIS A 60 26.73 -2.61 9.87
C HIS A 60 26.13 -1.21 9.86
N LYS A 61 26.41 -0.47 8.78
CA LYS A 61 25.98 0.91 8.56
C LYS A 61 24.45 0.95 8.59
N CYS A 62 23.92 1.59 9.63
CA CYS A 62 22.51 1.90 9.78
C CYS A 62 22.10 2.88 8.66
N LEU A 63 21.14 2.50 7.81
CA LEU A 63 20.57 3.40 6.81
C LEU A 63 19.06 3.40 7.02
N ILE A 64 18.56 4.61 7.29
CA ILE A 64 17.26 4.91 7.88
C ILE A 64 16.56 5.90 6.94
N CYS A 65 15.56 5.44 6.18
CA CYS A 65 14.45 6.23 5.61
C CYS A 65 13.45 5.25 4.95
N ILE A 66 12.19 5.25 5.39
CA ILE A 66 11.15 4.27 4.99
C ILE A 66 10.20 4.84 3.94
N SER A 67 9.82 6.11 4.03
CA SER A 67 8.85 6.67 3.09
C SER A 67 8.92 8.18 3.15
N LEU A 68 8.91 8.80 1.96
CA LEU A 68 8.64 10.22 1.79
C LEU A 68 7.27 10.36 1.14
N SER A 69 6.33 10.97 1.86
CA SER A 69 4.96 11.18 1.38
C SER A 69 4.58 12.66 1.48
N TRP A 70 3.93 13.18 0.44
CA TRP A 70 3.41 14.55 0.43
C TRP A 70 1.95 14.53 0.87
N ILE A 71 1.65 15.28 1.93
CA ILE A 71 0.34 15.30 2.58
C ILE A 71 -0.20 16.72 2.56
N TRP A 72 -1.44 16.89 2.12
CA TRP A 72 -2.13 18.18 2.13
C TRP A 72 -2.34 18.72 3.54
N ASP A 73 -2.10 20.01 3.70
CA ASP A 73 -2.27 20.78 4.92
C ASP A 73 -3.75 21.11 5.10
N LEU A 74 -4.36 20.51 6.12
CA LEU A 74 -5.71 20.83 6.54
C LEU A 74 -5.59 21.14 8.03
N GLU A 75 -6.09 22.31 8.44
CA GLU A 75 -6.00 22.90 9.79
C GLU A 75 -6.53 22.01 10.94
N HIS A 76 -7.04 20.81 10.65
CA HIS A 76 -7.56 19.83 11.62
C HIS A 76 -6.81 18.47 11.58
N MET A 77 -5.68 18.37 10.85
CA MET A 77 -4.94 17.13 10.61
C MET A 77 -3.55 17.08 11.26
N GLU A 78 -3.09 18.17 11.90
CA GLU A 78 -1.74 18.29 12.47
C GLU A 78 -1.44 17.25 13.57
N GLU A 79 -2.42 16.89 14.40
CA GLU A 79 -2.23 15.88 15.46
C GLU A 79 -2.37 14.43 14.97
N PHE A 80 -3.00 14.19 13.81
CA PHE A 80 -3.56 12.87 13.49
C PHE A 80 -2.78 12.03 12.47
N LYS A 81 -1.98 12.65 11.58
CA LYS A 81 -1.27 11.93 10.51
C LYS A 81 0.17 11.52 10.85
N LEU A 82 0.75 12.09 11.90
CA LEU A 82 2.12 11.81 12.34
C LEU A 82 2.32 10.38 12.92
N VAL A 83 1.26 9.61 13.13
CA VAL A 83 1.28 8.52 14.11
C VAL A 83 0.43 7.30 13.74
N PHE A 84 0.16 6.96 12.47
CA PHE A 84 -0.59 5.72 12.21
C PHE A 84 0.18 4.49 12.71
N GLY A 85 1.45 4.29 12.33
CA GLY A 85 2.18 3.11 12.81
C GLY A 85 2.41 3.06 14.33
N ARG A 86 2.62 4.20 15.02
CA ARG A 86 2.78 4.20 16.50
C ARG A 86 1.44 4.10 17.23
N THR A 87 0.44 4.91 16.87
CA THR A 87 -0.89 4.90 17.50
C THR A 87 -1.61 3.60 17.21
N LEU A 88 -1.43 3.01 16.01
CA LEU A 88 -2.02 1.72 15.69
C LEU A 88 -1.43 0.61 16.55
N ARG A 89 -0.11 0.59 16.79
CA ARG A 89 0.51 -0.36 17.73
C ARG A 89 -0.05 -0.25 19.15
N GLU A 90 -0.45 0.94 19.58
CA GLU A 90 -1.10 1.17 20.88
C GLU A 90 -2.57 0.73 20.88
N ARG A 91 -3.30 0.96 19.79
CA ARG A 91 -4.72 0.57 19.65
C ARG A 91 -4.92 -0.93 19.45
N ILE A 92 -3.95 -1.62 18.83
CA ILE A 92 -3.97 -3.08 18.61
C ILE A 92 -2.73 -3.76 19.20
N PRO A 93 -2.55 -3.74 20.53
CA PRO A 93 -1.31 -4.17 21.18
C PRO A 93 -0.98 -5.65 20.98
N ARG A 94 -1.99 -6.50 20.73
CA ARG A 94 -1.80 -7.92 20.38
C ARG A 94 -1.17 -8.11 19.01
N TRP A 95 -1.43 -7.19 18.08
CA TRP A 95 -0.98 -7.22 16.70
C TRP A 95 0.22 -6.32 16.43
N LYS A 96 0.79 -5.67 17.46
CA LYS A 96 1.96 -4.78 17.33
C LYS A 96 3.16 -5.45 16.66
N ASP A 97 3.31 -6.78 16.79
CA ASP A 97 4.40 -7.53 16.17
C ASP A 97 4.23 -7.68 14.65
N HIS A 98 3.02 -7.47 14.14
CA HIS A 98 2.62 -7.51 12.73
C HIS A 98 2.56 -6.12 12.08
N LEU A 99 3.00 -5.09 12.81
CA LEU A 99 3.12 -3.71 12.35
C LEU A 99 4.60 -3.30 12.28
N PRO A 100 4.98 -2.34 11.41
CA PRO A 100 6.34 -1.85 11.33
C PRO A 100 6.79 -1.19 12.65
N GLU A 101 8.08 -1.31 12.96
CA GLU A 101 8.70 -0.62 14.08
C GLU A 101 9.24 0.74 13.63
N ILE A 102 8.58 1.81 14.10
CA ILE A 102 8.92 3.18 13.74
C ILE A 102 9.86 3.78 14.78
N SER A 103 11.14 3.82 14.44
CA SER A 103 12.18 4.44 15.26
C SER A 103 12.10 5.97 15.23
N PHE A 104 11.75 6.56 14.10
CA PHE A 104 11.69 8.01 13.89
C PHE A 104 10.59 8.40 12.91
N SER A 105 9.91 9.52 13.17
CA SER A 105 9.04 10.17 12.21
C SER A 105 9.16 11.68 12.36
N THR A 106 9.10 12.41 11.24
CA THR A 106 9.05 13.87 11.21
C THR A 106 8.15 14.36 10.09
N THR A 107 7.60 15.54 10.26
CA THR A 107 6.83 16.25 9.24
C THR A 107 7.50 17.58 8.99
N ILE A 108 7.83 17.85 7.73
CA ILE A 108 8.52 19.06 7.28
C ILE A 108 7.59 19.81 6.34
N THR A 109 7.37 21.09 6.61
CA THR A 109 6.53 21.98 5.79
C THR A 109 7.20 22.35 4.47
N ALA A 110 6.41 22.80 3.50
CA ALA A 110 6.94 23.33 2.24
C ALA A 110 7.87 24.55 2.45
N GLU A 111 7.61 25.34 3.50
CA GLU A 111 8.42 26.50 3.88
C GLU A 111 9.77 26.08 4.45
N GLU A 112 9.79 25.11 5.36
CA GLU A 112 11.04 24.55 5.93
C GLU A 112 11.91 23.87 4.87
N LEU A 113 11.31 23.27 3.84
CA LEU A 113 12.02 22.71 2.69
C LEU A 113 12.50 23.76 1.67
N GLY A 114 12.17 25.04 1.87
CA GLY A 114 12.59 26.13 0.99
C GLY A 114 12.07 25.99 -0.45
N LEU A 115 10.91 25.36 -0.66
CA LEU A 115 10.47 25.00 -2.01
C LEU A 115 10.17 26.25 -2.85
N PRO A 116 10.57 26.29 -4.14
CA PRO A 116 10.41 27.47 -4.99
C PRO A 116 8.98 28.02 -5.04
N ARG A 117 7.97 27.14 -4.96
CA ARG A 117 6.56 27.52 -4.95
C ARG A 117 6.16 28.44 -3.78
N VAL A 118 6.77 28.25 -2.60
CA VAL A 118 6.50 29.06 -1.40
C VAL A 118 7.09 30.47 -1.55
N GLN A 119 8.23 30.57 -2.25
CA GLN A 119 8.87 31.85 -2.52
C GLN A 119 8.14 32.62 -3.64
N LEU A 120 7.57 31.89 -4.61
CA LEU A 120 6.77 32.45 -5.69
C LEU A 120 5.42 32.96 -5.19
N SER A 121 4.72 32.21 -4.32
CA SER A 121 3.43 32.63 -3.77
C SER A 121 3.52 33.94 -2.99
N LYS A 122 4.62 34.16 -2.24
CA LYS A 122 4.91 35.43 -1.53
C LYS A 122 5.13 36.64 -2.45
N ARG A 123 5.40 36.42 -3.74
CA ARG A 123 5.67 37.48 -4.73
C ARG A 123 4.54 37.68 -5.73
N MET A 124 3.52 36.83 -5.71
CA MET A 124 2.36 36.91 -6.60
C MET A 124 1.26 37.77 -5.98
N VAL A 125 0.51 38.49 -6.82
CA VAL A 125 -0.70 39.22 -6.40
C VAL A 125 -1.74 38.18 -5.94
N PRO A 126 -2.53 38.44 -4.88
CA PRO A 126 -3.61 37.54 -4.48
C PRO A 126 -4.53 37.25 -5.68
N THR A 127 -4.60 35.99 -6.07
CA THR A 127 -5.56 35.48 -7.07
C THR A 127 -6.45 34.46 -6.38
N ASP A 128 -7.60 34.13 -6.98
CA ASP A 128 -8.48 33.06 -6.48
C ASP A 128 -7.81 31.67 -6.52
N PHE A 129 -6.64 31.56 -7.16
CA PHE A 129 -5.78 30.37 -7.11
C PHE A 129 -5.04 30.31 -5.77
N ARG A 130 -5.52 29.48 -4.85
CA ARG A 130 -4.77 29.08 -3.66
C ARG A 130 -3.87 27.91 -4.01
N PHE A 131 -2.56 28.04 -3.74
CA PHE A 131 -1.71 26.86 -3.64
C PHE A 131 -2.13 26.11 -2.38
N GLU A 132 -2.68 24.91 -2.54
CA GLU A 132 -2.95 24.03 -1.41
C GLU A 132 -1.61 23.61 -0.78
N ASP A 133 -1.41 23.92 0.49
CA ASP A 133 -0.16 23.63 1.19
C ASP A 133 0.03 22.10 1.29
N GLN A 134 1.25 21.64 1.02
CA GLN A 134 1.64 20.23 1.14
C GLN A 134 2.84 20.12 2.07
N ARG A 135 2.74 19.25 3.07
CA ARG A 135 3.79 18.89 4.02
C ARG A 135 4.42 17.56 3.62
N MET A 136 5.74 17.48 3.65
CA MET A 136 6.47 16.24 3.44
C MET A 136 6.56 15.49 4.77
N HIS A 137 6.10 14.24 4.78
CA HIS A 137 6.23 13.34 5.91
C HIS A 137 7.38 12.39 5.63
N ALA A 138 8.30 12.27 6.59
CA ALA A 138 9.44 11.37 6.52
C ALA A 138 9.36 10.40 7.70
N ILE A 139 9.15 9.12 7.39
CA ILE A 139 9.13 8.04 8.38
C ILE A 139 10.39 7.22 8.22
N ALA A 140 10.95 6.78 9.34
CA ALA A 140 12.21 6.06 9.39
C ALA A 140 12.15 4.97 10.48
N GLY A 141 12.62 3.77 10.17
CA GLY A 141 12.50 2.61 11.06
C GLY A 141 13.39 1.46 10.65
N ALA A 142 13.35 0.40 11.44
CA ALA A 142 14.22 -0.76 11.32
C ALA A 142 13.77 -1.73 10.20
N LEU A 143 13.89 -1.31 8.94
CA LEU A 143 13.59 -2.18 7.79
C LEU A 143 14.60 -3.32 7.59
N TYR A 144 15.76 -3.28 8.25
CA TYR A 144 16.80 -4.30 8.05
C TYR A 144 16.37 -5.71 8.48
N GLU A 145 15.31 -5.83 9.29
CA GLU A 145 14.74 -7.11 9.68
C GLU A 145 13.65 -7.61 8.73
N TYR A 146 13.18 -6.77 7.81
CA TYR A 146 12.03 -7.07 6.97
C TYR A 146 12.46 -7.49 5.58
N SER A 147 11.87 -8.58 5.09
CA SER A 147 12.09 -9.14 3.76
C SER A 147 10.79 -9.15 2.98
N LYS A 148 10.90 -9.11 1.65
CA LYS A 148 9.76 -9.10 0.74
C LYS A 148 9.06 -10.45 0.72
N LEU A 149 7.75 -10.46 0.47
CA LEU A 149 6.94 -11.69 0.51
C LEU A 149 7.49 -12.83 -0.36
N TRP A 150 8.09 -12.53 -1.53
CA TRP A 150 8.69 -13.54 -2.41
C TRP A 150 10.03 -14.13 -1.91
N GLN A 151 10.54 -13.69 -0.76
CA GLN A 151 11.82 -14.17 -0.19
C GLN A 151 11.66 -15.20 0.94
N VAL A 152 10.41 -15.55 1.30
CA VAL A 152 10.12 -16.64 2.24
C VAL A 152 10.63 -17.98 1.71
N ASP A 153 10.83 -18.96 2.58
CA ASP A 153 11.51 -20.20 2.19
C ASP A 153 10.60 -21.19 1.45
N ASN A 154 9.28 -21.11 1.67
CA ASN A 154 8.31 -22.01 1.06
C ASN A 154 6.88 -21.45 1.13
N VAL A 155 5.95 -22.14 0.48
CA VAL A 155 4.54 -21.76 0.40
C VAL A 155 3.86 -21.75 1.77
N VAL A 156 4.26 -22.60 2.72
CA VAL A 156 3.66 -22.60 4.07
C VAL A 156 3.96 -21.28 4.79
N GLU A 157 5.19 -20.78 4.68
CA GLU A 157 5.56 -19.47 5.22
C GLU A 157 4.89 -18.32 4.46
N PHE A 158 4.79 -18.40 3.13
CA PHE A 158 4.02 -17.43 2.34
C PHE A 158 2.57 -17.33 2.85
N GLU A 159 1.91 -18.47 3.02
CA GLU A 159 0.54 -18.55 3.50
C GLU A 159 0.41 -17.96 4.91
N GLN A 160 1.35 -18.28 5.80
CA GLN A 160 1.37 -17.70 7.16
C GLN A 160 1.50 -16.17 7.13
N VAL A 161 2.46 -15.65 6.34
CA VAL A 161 2.70 -14.20 6.23
C VAL A 161 1.49 -13.49 5.64
N PHE A 162 0.89 -14.06 4.59
CA PHE A 162 -0.32 -13.51 3.97
C PHE A 162 -1.47 -13.41 4.99
N LEU A 163 -1.70 -14.48 5.77
CA LEU A 163 -2.74 -14.51 6.80
C LEU A 163 -2.46 -13.54 7.95
N ASP A 164 -1.21 -13.43 8.40
CA ASP A 164 -0.78 -12.45 9.39
C ASP A 164 -1.14 -11.03 8.95
N CYS A 165 -0.90 -10.68 7.68
CA CYS A 165 -1.21 -9.37 7.14
C CYS A 165 -2.73 -9.13 7.02
N VAL A 166 -3.50 -10.12 6.55
CA VAL A 166 -4.97 -10.02 6.43
C VAL A 166 -5.62 -9.84 7.81
N GLU A 167 -5.17 -10.58 8.82
CA GLU A 167 -5.70 -10.46 10.18
C GLU A 167 -5.25 -9.15 10.85
N CYS A 168 -3.99 -8.74 10.68
CA CYS A 168 -3.50 -7.44 11.13
C CYS A 168 -4.34 -6.29 10.54
N HIS A 169 -4.65 -6.36 9.24
CA HIS A 169 -5.54 -5.42 8.56
C HIS A 169 -6.94 -5.37 9.17
N TYR A 170 -7.54 -6.54 9.45
CA TYR A 170 -8.85 -6.60 10.10
C TYR A 170 -8.84 -5.93 11.47
N HIS A 171 -7.85 -6.21 12.32
CA HIS A 171 -7.76 -5.59 13.64
C HIS A 171 -7.46 -4.09 13.55
N ALA A 172 -6.66 -3.66 12.57
CA ALA A 172 -6.45 -2.24 12.32
C ALA A 172 -7.75 -1.51 11.96
N PHE A 173 -8.60 -2.14 11.14
CA PHE A 173 -9.91 -1.60 10.79
C PHE A 173 -10.90 -1.64 11.97
N ASN A 174 -11.07 -2.81 12.58
CA ASN A 174 -12.11 -3.06 13.58
C ASN A 174 -11.82 -2.38 14.92
N ASP A 175 -10.61 -2.57 15.43
CA ASP A 175 -10.20 -2.13 16.77
C ASP A 175 -9.39 -0.82 16.68
N GLY A 176 -8.50 -0.72 15.69
CA GLY A 176 -7.67 0.45 15.46
C GLY A 176 -8.41 1.66 14.88
N LYS A 177 -9.58 1.43 14.27
CA LYS A 177 -10.37 2.42 13.51
C LYS A 177 -9.54 3.07 12.39
N VAL A 178 -8.79 2.24 11.66
CA VAL A 178 -7.90 2.64 10.56
C VAL A 178 -8.18 1.80 9.31
N LEU A 179 -8.47 2.45 8.19
CA LEU A 179 -8.58 1.82 6.87
C LEU A 179 -7.30 2.04 6.07
N HIS A 180 -6.72 1.00 5.45
CA HIS A 180 -5.37 1.05 4.84
C HIS A 180 -5.32 1.82 3.52
N ARG A 181 -6.22 1.48 2.58
CA ARG A 181 -6.50 2.21 1.33
C ARG A 181 -5.47 2.15 0.19
N ASP A 182 -4.25 1.71 0.45
CA ASP A 182 -3.17 1.62 -0.57
C ASP A 182 -2.37 0.31 -0.44
N LEU A 183 -3.05 -0.83 -0.33
CA LEU A 183 -2.37 -2.13 -0.25
C LEU A 183 -1.67 -2.49 -1.57
N SER A 184 -0.42 -2.96 -1.46
CA SER A 184 0.42 -3.45 -2.52
C SER A 184 1.25 -4.66 -2.08
N GLU A 185 1.87 -5.37 -3.03
CA GLU A 185 2.78 -6.46 -2.69
C GLU A 185 3.99 -6.03 -1.85
N ASN A 186 4.38 -4.76 -1.91
CA ASN A 186 5.51 -4.25 -1.16
C ASN A 186 5.20 -4.03 0.33
N ASP A 187 3.91 -4.01 0.68
CA ASP A 187 3.42 -3.73 2.03
C ASP A 187 3.29 -5.00 2.86
N LEU A 188 3.14 -6.15 2.19
CA LEU A 188 3.20 -7.46 2.82
C LEU A 188 4.67 -7.89 2.90
N MET A 189 5.24 -7.71 4.09
CA MET A 189 6.62 -8.10 4.37
C MET A 189 6.63 -9.21 5.41
N PHE A 190 7.80 -9.79 5.66
CA PHE A 190 7.98 -10.69 6.79
C PHE A 190 9.26 -10.39 7.55
N LYS A 191 9.29 -10.77 8.82
CA LYS A 191 10.51 -10.82 9.64
C LYS A 191 10.70 -12.21 10.21
N ARG A 192 11.94 -12.54 10.54
CA ARG A 192 12.28 -13.76 11.29
C ARG A 192 12.75 -13.40 12.69
N LYS A 193 12.08 -13.94 13.70
CA LYS A 193 12.48 -13.77 15.11
C LYS A 193 12.47 -15.12 15.80
N GLY A 194 13.61 -15.54 16.32
CA GLY A 194 13.73 -16.84 17.02
C GLY A 194 13.45 -18.05 16.13
N GLY A 195 13.66 -17.94 14.81
CA GLY A 195 13.35 -19.00 13.84
C GLY A 195 11.91 -18.97 13.32
N GLU A 196 11.01 -18.21 13.94
CA GLU A 196 9.63 -18.06 13.49
C GLU A 196 9.49 -16.95 12.44
N VAL A 197 8.70 -17.21 11.40
CA VAL A 197 8.28 -16.21 10.42
C VAL A 197 7.05 -15.46 10.93
N LYS A 198 7.05 -14.13 10.83
CA LYS A 198 5.87 -13.29 11.09
C LYS A 198 5.65 -12.33 9.94
N GLY A 199 4.41 -12.25 9.47
CA GLY A 199 4.00 -11.24 8.50
C GLY A 199 3.91 -9.86 9.13
N ILE A 200 4.32 -8.86 8.36
CA ILE A 200 4.33 -7.45 8.72
C ILE A 200 3.54 -6.71 7.65
N LEU A 201 2.46 -6.06 8.07
CA LEU A 201 1.71 -5.16 7.19
C LEU A 201 2.26 -3.75 7.36
N ASN A 202 3.05 -3.31 6.39
CA ASN A 202 3.67 -2.01 6.37
C ASN A 202 2.77 -0.96 5.72
N ASP A 203 3.24 0.29 5.72
CA ASP A 203 2.77 1.31 4.78
C ASP A 203 1.38 1.91 5.00
N TRP A 204 1.23 2.51 6.18
CA TRP A 204 -0.02 3.14 6.63
C TRP A 204 -0.13 4.63 6.28
N ASP A 205 0.71 5.13 5.36
CA ASP A 205 0.81 6.58 5.05
C ASP A 205 -0.46 7.12 4.38
N MET A 206 -1.13 6.27 3.60
CA MET A 206 -2.35 6.62 2.87
C MET A 206 -3.64 6.25 3.64
N ALA A 207 -3.47 5.75 4.87
CA ALA A 207 -4.56 5.28 5.70
C ALA A 207 -5.51 6.41 6.13
N SER A 208 -6.74 6.03 6.44
CA SER A 208 -7.78 6.94 6.95
C SER A 208 -8.26 6.50 8.33
N SER A 209 -8.43 7.47 9.22
CA SER A 209 -9.17 7.27 10.46
C SER A 209 -10.66 7.11 10.18
N LEU A 210 -11.26 6.19 10.94
CA LEU A 210 -12.68 5.91 10.93
C LEU A 210 -13.34 6.48 12.18
N ASN A 211 -14.57 6.95 12.04
CA ASN A 211 -15.40 7.33 13.18
C ASN A 211 -15.98 6.08 13.88
N ALA A 212 -16.79 6.31 14.92
CA ALA A 212 -17.41 5.22 15.70
C ALA A 212 -18.31 4.28 14.89
N ILE A 213 -18.83 4.74 13.75
CA ILE A 213 -19.67 3.94 12.83
C ILE A 213 -18.89 3.45 11.60
N ASN A 214 -17.57 3.34 11.71
CA ASN A 214 -16.65 2.85 10.67
C ASN A 214 -16.68 3.64 9.35
N LYS A 215 -17.11 4.91 9.37
CA LYS A 215 -17.05 5.80 8.21
C LYS A 215 -15.79 6.67 8.24
N VAL A 216 -15.20 6.89 7.07
CA VAL A 216 -14.02 7.76 6.90
C VAL A 216 -14.37 9.17 7.37
N GLN A 217 -13.66 9.67 8.38
CA GLN A 217 -14.08 10.84 9.16
C GLN A 217 -13.82 12.17 8.45
N ASN A 218 -12.93 12.20 7.43
CA ASN A 218 -12.72 13.30 6.47
C ASN A 218 -11.85 12.74 5.32
N SER A 219 -12.34 12.68 4.08
CA SER A 219 -11.56 12.12 2.96
C SER A 219 -10.63 13.19 2.36
N THR A 220 -9.33 13.06 2.57
CA THR A 220 -8.33 13.86 1.83
C THR A 220 -8.07 13.34 0.43
N ALA A 221 -8.68 12.22 0.05
CA ALA A 221 -8.52 11.65 -1.28
C ALA A 221 -9.65 12.10 -2.21
N LYS A 222 -9.54 13.36 -2.66
CA LYS A 222 -10.16 13.78 -3.94
C LYS A 222 -9.46 13.16 -5.15
N HIS A 223 -8.33 12.47 -4.93
CA HIS A 223 -7.49 11.85 -5.94
C HIS A 223 -7.46 10.34 -5.81
N ARG A 224 -7.27 9.65 -6.94
CA ARG A 224 -7.05 8.21 -7.02
C ARG A 224 -5.80 7.84 -6.21
N THR A 225 -5.97 7.08 -5.13
CA THR A 225 -4.90 6.53 -4.28
C THR A 225 -4.91 5.01 -4.39
N GLY A 226 -3.77 4.38 -4.61
CA GLY A 226 -3.66 2.92 -4.80
C GLY A 226 -2.64 2.54 -5.86
N THR A 227 -1.97 1.40 -5.67
CA THR A 227 -1.08 0.79 -6.67
C THR A 227 -1.92 0.05 -7.73
N LEU A 228 -1.84 0.43 -9.01
CA LEU A 228 -2.81 0.00 -10.05
C LEU A 228 -3.07 -1.51 -10.15
N PRO A 229 -2.04 -2.40 -10.12
CA PRO A 229 -2.25 -3.84 -10.11
C PRO A 229 -3.13 -4.34 -8.97
N PHE A 230 -3.05 -3.70 -7.81
CA PHE A 230 -3.72 -4.12 -6.57
C PHE A 230 -4.94 -3.28 -6.23
N MET A 231 -5.16 -2.15 -6.89
CA MET A 231 -6.32 -1.30 -6.66
C MET A 231 -7.62 -2.05 -6.99
N ALA A 232 -8.61 -1.96 -6.09
CA ALA A 232 -9.94 -2.51 -6.32
C ALA A 232 -10.56 -1.99 -7.63
N ARG A 233 -11.28 -2.84 -8.36
CA ARG A 233 -11.84 -2.53 -9.67
C ARG A 233 -12.74 -1.30 -9.67
N GLU A 234 -13.53 -1.10 -8.61
CA GLU A 234 -14.45 0.04 -8.51
C GLU A 234 -13.74 1.38 -8.28
N LEU A 235 -12.49 1.34 -7.81
CA LEU A 235 -11.67 2.53 -7.59
C LEU A 235 -10.90 2.93 -8.86
N LEU A 236 -10.75 2.00 -9.82
CA LEU A 236 -10.18 2.27 -11.12
C LEU A 236 -11.17 3.07 -11.97
N VAL A 237 -11.35 4.37 -11.72
CA VAL A 237 -12.18 5.27 -12.54
C VAL A 237 -11.45 6.50 -13.05
N ASP A 238 -11.87 7.01 -14.22
CA ASP A 238 -11.28 8.19 -14.86
C ASP A 238 -11.69 9.50 -14.15
N LYS A 239 -12.81 9.45 -13.42
CA LYS A 239 -13.36 10.57 -12.64
C LYS A 239 -13.05 10.37 -11.14
N THR A 240 -13.76 11.10 -10.29
CA THR A 240 -13.70 10.91 -8.83
C THR A 240 -14.08 9.47 -8.46
N PRO A 241 -13.18 8.72 -7.81
CA PRO A 241 -13.50 7.37 -7.33
C PRO A 241 -14.55 7.41 -6.23
N PRO A 242 -15.33 6.32 -6.06
CA PRO A 242 -16.20 6.19 -4.91
C PRO A 242 -15.38 6.18 -3.61
N THR A 243 -16.07 6.33 -2.48
CA THR A 243 -15.42 6.20 -1.17
C THR A 243 -14.75 4.83 -1.06
N HIS A 244 -13.50 4.81 -0.62
CA HIS A 244 -12.77 3.57 -0.34
C HIS A 244 -13.39 2.88 0.88
N LEU A 245 -13.77 1.61 0.73
CA LEU A 245 -14.42 0.78 1.74
C LEU A 245 -13.51 -0.39 2.14
N TYR A 246 -13.77 -1.01 3.30
CA TYR A 246 -13.00 -2.17 3.76
C TYR A 246 -12.91 -3.30 2.73
N ARG A 247 -14.02 -3.58 2.02
CA ARG A 247 -14.05 -4.59 0.95
C ARG A 247 -13.13 -4.30 -0.24
N HIS A 248 -12.74 -3.03 -0.45
CA HIS A 248 -11.78 -2.68 -1.49
C HIS A 248 -10.36 -3.09 -1.09
N ASP A 249 -9.98 -2.94 0.18
CA ASP A 249 -8.72 -3.48 0.70
C ASP A 249 -8.71 -5.04 0.62
N LEU A 250 -9.85 -5.70 0.88
CA LEU A 250 -9.97 -7.16 0.68
C LEU A 250 -9.77 -7.56 -0.80
N GLU A 251 -10.29 -6.77 -1.74
CA GLU A 251 -10.07 -6.97 -3.18
C GLU A 251 -8.58 -6.80 -3.54
N SER A 252 -7.89 -5.85 -2.89
CA SER A 252 -6.43 -5.71 -3.03
C SER A 252 -5.66 -6.93 -2.54
N PHE A 253 -6.01 -7.51 -1.38
CA PHE A 253 -5.42 -8.78 -0.93
C PHE A 253 -5.64 -9.91 -1.93
N PHE A 254 -6.82 -10.01 -2.54
CA PHE A 254 -7.08 -11.01 -3.57
C PHE A 254 -6.18 -10.82 -4.80
N TYR A 255 -6.02 -9.58 -5.28
CA TYR A 255 -5.11 -9.29 -6.38
C TYR A 255 -3.65 -9.55 -6.04
N ILE A 256 -3.20 -9.25 -4.82
CA ILE A 256 -1.84 -9.60 -4.35
C ILE A 256 -1.66 -11.12 -4.34
N LEU A 257 -2.67 -11.89 -3.91
CA LEU A 257 -2.61 -13.36 -3.94
C LEU A 257 -2.48 -13.90 -5.36
N VAL A 258 -3.27 -13.39 -6.32
CA VAL A 258 -3.17 -13.76 -7.74
C VAL A 258 -1.80 -13.38 -8.30
N TRP A 259 -1.32 -12.18 -7.97
CA TRP A 259 -0.01 -11.71 -8.39
C TRP A 259 1.13 -12.59 -7.86
N ALA A 260 1.04 -12.99 -6.60
CA ALA A 260 2.03 -13.84 -5.94
C ALA A 260 2.15 -15.22 -6.60
N VAL A 261 1.02 -15.90 -6.82
CA VAL A 261 1.06 -17.25 -7.40
C VAL A 261 1.61 -17.28 -8.82
N VAL A 262 1.53 -16.16 -9.55
CA VAL A 262 2.07 -16.02 -10.92
C VAL A 262 3.53 -15.57 -10.93
N HIS A 263 3.95 -14.71 -10.00
CA HIS A 263 5.24 -14.02 -10.11
C HIS A 263 6.28 -14.37 -9.04
N TYR A 264 5.95 -15.06 -7.96
CA TYR A 264 6.91 -15.27 -6.86
C TYR A 264 7.64 -16.60 -6.99
N ASP A 265 8.89 -16.58 -7.45
CA ASP A 265 9.75 -17.76 -7.43
C ASP A 265 10.39 -17.87 -6.05
N LEU A 266 9.76 -18.58 -5.10
CA LEU A 266 10.22 -18.68 -3.72
C LEU A 266 11.54 -19.43 -3.62
N LYS A 267 11.75 -20.43 -4.50
CA LYS A 267 13.00 -21.19 -4.57
C LYS A 267 14.18 -20.31 -4.95
N LYS A 268 14.00 -19.40 -5.91
CA LYS A 268 15.04 -18.43 -6.31
C LYS A 268 15.00 -17.14 -5.49
N LYS A 269 13.98 -16.96 -4.64
CA LYS A 269 13.69 -15.75 -3.89
C LYS A 269 13.59 -14.51 -4.79
N LYS A 270 12.86 -14.63 -5.90
CA LYS A 270 12.75 -13.60 -6.94
C LYS A 270 11.31 -13.28 -7.29
N HIS A 271 11.09 -12.00 -7.59
CA HIS A 271 9.92 -11.52 -8.32
C HIS A 271 10.17 -11.66 -9.82
N LEU A 272 9.30 -12.38 -10.53
CA LEU A 272 9.37 -12.59 -11.97
C LEU A 272 8.73 -11.41 -12.73
N PRO A 273 9.18 -11.12 -13.97
CA PRO A 273 8.56 -10.10 -14.79
C PRO A 273 7.06 -10.31 -14.99
N VAL A 274 6.31 -9.21 -15.11
CA VAL A 274 4.85 -9.23 -15.25
C VAL A 274 4.41 -10.11 -16.43
N ALA A 275 3.65 -11.16 -16.12
CA ALA A 275 3.08 -12.10 -17.07
C ALA A 275 2.14 -11.39 -18.05
N LYS A 276 2.12 -11.83 -19.30
CA LYS A 276 1.35 -11.19 -20.38
C LYS A 276 -0.13 -10.99 -20.02
N PRO A 277 -0.86 -11.97 -19.43
CA PRO A 277 -2.27 -11.80 -19.08
C PRO A 277 -2.55 -10.74 -18.01
N LEU A 278 -1.53 -10.34 -17.23
CA LEU A 278 -1.65 -9.38 -16.12
C LEU A 278 -1.08 -7.99 -16.45
N ARG A 279 -0.52 -7.78 -17.66
CA ARG A 279 0.07 -6.48 -18.05
C ARG A 279 -0.92 -5.33 -18.00
N ASP A 280 -2.16 -5.57 -18.41
CA ASP A 280 -3.19 -4.52 -18.41
C ASP A 280 -3.59 -4.08 -17.01
N TRP A 281 -3.28 -4.87 -15.97
CA TRP A 281 -3.51 -4.48 -14.58
C TRP A 281 -2.52 -3.40 -14.12
N ASP A 282 -1.36 -3.31 -14.77
CA ASP A 282 -0.26 -2.38 -14.49
C ASP A 282 -0.15 -1.25 -15.54
N ASP A 283 -1.12 -1.12 -16.45
CA ASP A 283 -1.09 -0.10 -17.50
C ASP A 283 -1.46 1.29 -16.94
N ASN A 284 -0.42 2.05 -16.55
CA ASN A 284 -0.53 3.45 -16.12
C ASN A 284 -1.12 4.39 -17.19
N GLY A 285 -1.15 3.97 -18.47
CA GLY A 285 -1.71 4.74 -19.58
C GLY A 285 -3.22 4.65 -19.72
N SER A 286 -3.90 3.66 -19.09
CA SER A 286 -5.35 3.51 -19.22
C SER A 286 -6.00 2.75 -18.05
N VAL A 287 -6.65 3.51 -17.17
CA VAL A 287 -7.37 2.97 -16.00
C VAL A 287 -8.51 2.05 -16.41
N SER A 288 -9.21 2.39 -17.51
CA SER A 288 -10.32 1.59 -18.02
C SER A 288 -9.86 0.21 -18.50
N LYS A 289 -8.65 0.08 -19.05
CA LYS A 289 -8.08 -1.24 -19.38
C LYS A 289 -7.87 -2.10 -18.15
N GLY A 290 -7.21 -1.57 -17.11
CA GLY A 290 -7.00 -2.30 -15.87
C GLY A 290 -8.32 -2.72 -15.22
N ARG A 291 -9.33 -1.85 -15.23
CA ARG A 291 -10.69 -2.19 -14.77
C ARG A 291 -11.30 -3.33 -15.58
N ASN A 292 -11.22 -3.25 -16.91
CA ASN A 292 -11.82 -4.24 -17.81
C ASN A 292 -11.12 -5.60 -17.71
N ALA A 293 -9.78 -5.62 -17.60
CA ALA A 293 -9.01 -6.83 -17.39
C ALA A 293 -9.38 -7.52 -16.07
N LYS A 294 -9.55 -6.75 -15.00
CA LYS A 294 -10.04 -7.25 -13.70
C LYS A 294 -11.48 -7.74 -13.76
N SER A 295 -12.36 -7.05 -14.48
CA SER A 295 -13.72 -7.52 -14.75
C SER A 295 -13.73 -8.85 -15.50
N ALA A 296 -12.89 -8.99 -16.52
CA ALA A 296 -12.78 -10.20 -17.33
C ALA A 296 -12.25 -11.36 -16.48
N PHE A 297 -11.16 -11.15 -15.75
CA PHE A 297 -10.62 -12.17 -14.84
C PHE A 297 -11.65 -12.69 -13.82
N ILE A 298 -12.52 -11.82 -13.30
CA ILE A 298 -13.54 -12.24 -12.33
C ILE A 298 -14.71 -12.97 -13.00
N ASN A 299 -15.21 -12.48 -14.13
CA ASN A 299 -16.49 -12.94 -14.69
C ASN A 299 -16.35 -13.93 -15.86
N ASP A 300 -15.15 -14.06 -16.43
CA ASP A 300 -14.86 -14.92 -17.57
C ASP A 300 -13.93 -16.06 -17.12
N GLY A 301 -14.46 -17.28 -17.13
CA GLY A 301 -13.73 -18.48 -16.71
C GLY A 301 -12.53 -18.80 -17.60
N ASP A 302 -12.57 -18.46 -18.89
CA ASP A 302 -11.47 -18.69 -19.82
C ASP A 302 -10.32 -17.71 -19.56
N VAL A 303 -10.64 -16.44 -19.26
CA VAL A 303 -9.63 -15.44 -18.85
C VAL A 303 -9.01 -15.79 -17.50
N ALA A 304 -9.83 -16.22 -16.53
CA ALA A 304 -9.32 -16.71 -15.25
C ALA A 304 -8.36 -17.89 -15.44
N LYS A 305 -8.74 -18.84 -16.31
CA LYS A 305 -7.90 -19.99 -16.64
C LYS A 305 -6.58 -19.57 -17.31
N GLU A 306 -6.61 -18.68 -18.30
CA GLU A 306 -5.40 -18.16 -18.96
C GLU A 306 -4.41 -17.54 -17.96
N VAL A 307 -4.92 -16.74 -17.01
CA VAL A 307 -4.09 -16.16 -15.94
C VAL A 307 -3.51 -17.25 -15.04
N LEU A 308 -4.33 -18.20 -14.59
CA LEU A 308 -3.92 -19.22 -13.62
C LEU A 308 -3.04 -20.33 -14.24
N GLU A 309 -3.05 -20.50 -15.56
CA GLU A 309 -2.08 -21.34 -16.28
C GLU A 309 -0.63 -20.82 -16.15
N HIS A 310 -0.46 -19.53 -15.82
CA HIS A 310 0.86 -18.95 -15.52
C HIS A 310 1.28 -19.13 -14.05
N ALA A 311 0.43 -19.71 -13.20
CA ALA A 311 0.78 -19.93 -11.79
C ALA A 311 1.96 -20.90 -11.66
N LEU A 312 2.92 -20.54 -10.81
CA LEU A 312 4.13 -21.32 -10.60
C LEU A 312 3.80 -22.68 -9.95
N PRO A 313 4.54 -23.76 -10.28
CA PRO A 313 4.22 -25.12 -9.82
C PRO A 313 4.09 -25.28 -8.30
N GLU A 314 4.88 -24.52 -7.53
CA GLU A 314 4.83 -24.55 -6.06
C GLU A 314 3.50 -24.03 -5.49
N PHE A 315 2.78 -23.15 -6.20
CA PHE A 315 1.52 -22.58 -5.76
C PHE A 315 0.26 -23.31 -6.23
N GLN A 316 0.37 -24.46 -6.92
CA GLN A 316 -0.78 -25.16 -7.49
C GLN A 316 -1.81 -25.57 -6.41
N GLU A 317 -1.34 -25.95 -5.23
CA GLU A 317 -2.21 -26.21 -4.08
C GLU A 317 -2.89 -24.91 -3.61
N THR A 318 -2.14 -23.82 -3.43
CA THR A 318 -2.69 -22.51 -3.04
C THR A 318 -3.70 -21.97 -4.06
N VAL A 319 -3.51 -22.21 -5.37
CA VAL A 319 -4.50 -21.86 -6.40
C VAL A 319 -5.83 -22.57 -6.14
N SER A 320 -5.77 -23.89 -5.93
CA SER A 320 -6.97 -24.70 -5.70
C SER A 320 -7.63 -24.40 -4.36
N LYS A 321 -6.81 -24.23 -3.32
CA LYS A 321 -7.22 -24.06 -1.92
C LYS A 321 -7.71 -22.65 -1.61
N TRP A 322 -7.11 -21.61 -2.19
CA TRP A 322 -7.37 -20.21 -1.86
C TRP A 322 -7.86 -19.38 -3.05
N VAL A 323 -7.15 -19.40 -4.18
CA VAL A 323 -7.47 -18.50 -5.31
C VAL A 323 -8.85 -18.81 -5.91
N MET A 324 -9.14 -20.09 -6.15
CA MET A 324 -10.41 -20.50 -6.76
C MET A 324 -11.63 -20.25 -5.85
N PRO A 325 -11.62 -20.57 -4.53
CA PRO A 325 -12.68 -20.14 -3.63
C PRO A 325 -12.82 -18.62 -3.53
N MET A 326 -11.71 -17.87 -3.51
CA MET A 326 -11.73 -16.41 -3.45
C MET A 326 -12.35 -15.82 -4.72
N LEU A 327 -11.98 -16.32 -5.89
CA LEU A 327 -12.59 -15.93 -7.16
C LEU A 327 -14.12 -16.13 -7.12
N ARG A 328 -14.59 -17.28 -6.63
CA ARG A 328 -16.04 -17.54 -6.45
C ARG A 328 -16.70 -16.57 -5.46
N LEU A 329 -16.01 -16.19 -4.38
CA LEU A 329 -16.50 -15.21 -3.43
C LEU A 329 -16.71 -13.84 -4.10
N PHE A 330 -15.72 -13.37 -4.86
CA PHE A 330 -15.81 -12.09 -5.58
C PHE A 330 -16.88 -12.10 -6.68
N VAL A 331 -17.02 -13.21 -7.43
CA VAL A 331 -18.12 -13.38 -8.40
C VAL A 331 -19.48 -13.19 -7.72
N ARG A 332 -19.71 -13.85 -6.57
CA ARG A 332 -20.96 -13.74 -5.82
C ARG A 332 -21.19 -12.33 -5.28
N ALA A 333 -20.17 -11.71 -4.70
CA ALA A 333 -20.27 -10.36 -4.14
C ALA A 333 -20.61 -9.33 -5.22
N ILE A 334 -20.01 -9.45 -6.40
CA ILE A 334 -20.26 -8.57 -7.54
C ILE A 334 -21.66 -8.79 -8.10
N ALA A 335 -22.10 -10.04 -8.26
CA ALA A 335 -23.47 -10.36 -8.68
C ALA A 335 -24.49 -9.79 -7.68
N SER A 336 -24.31 -10.04 -6.37
CA SER A 336 -25.20 -9.52 -5.32
C SER A 336 -25.34 -8.00 -5.41
N LYS A 337 -24.23 -7.28 -5.60
CA LYS A 337 -24.25 -5.82 -5.72
C LYS A 337 -24.88 -5.35 -7.04
N ARG A 338 -24.63 -6.04 -8.16
CA ARG A 338 -25.23 -5.70 -9.45
C ARG A 338 -26.75 -5.86 -9.39
N ASP A 339 -27.22 -6.93 -8.76
CA ASP A 339 -28.62 -7.33 -8.80
C ASP A 339 -29.47 -6.57 -7.76
N ASN A 340 -28.90 -6.24 -6.59
CA ASN A 340 -29.63 -5.64 -5.46
C ASN A 340 -29.06 -4.28 -4.99
N GLY A 341 -28.00 -3.77 -5.60
CA GLY A 341 -27.28 -2.57 -5.10
C GLY A 341 -28.06 -1.26 -5.20
N HIS A 342 -29.20 -1.27 -5.88
CA HIS A 342 -30.13 -0.14 -5.98
C HIS A 342 -31.25 -0.20 -4.93
N ASP A 343 -31.39 -1.32 -4.22
CA ASP A 343 -32.44 -1.54 -3.25
C ASP A 343 -32.19 -0.71 -1.98
N GLU A 344 -33.25 -0.12 -1.43
CA GLU A 344 -33.17 0.64 -0.20
C GLU A 344 -32.72 -0.27 0.96
N GLY A 345 -31.67 0.12 1.66
CA GLY A 345 -31.10 -0.65 2.76
C GLY A 345 -30.10 -1.75 2.36
N TYR A 346 -29.77 -1.90 1.07
CA TYR A 346 -28.72 -2.82 0.66
C TYR A 346 -27.35 -2.39 1.23
N ASP A 347 -26.65 -3.34 1.87
CA ASP A 347 -25.33 -3.11 2.43
C ASP A 347 -24.25 -3.07 1.32
N LEU A 348 -23.92 -1.86 0.87
CA LEU A 348 -22.84 -1.61 -0.10
C LEU A 348 -21.44 -1.80 0.48
N GLU A 349 -21.28 -1.80 1.81
CA GLU A 349 -19.98 -2.01 2.46
C GLU A 349 -19.55 -3.47 2.39
N THR A 350 -20.50 -4.39 2.48
CA THR A 350 -20.24 -5.84 2.49
C THR A 350 -20.85 -6.58 1.29
N CYS A 351 -21.44 -5.87 0.33
CA CYS A 351 -22.21 -6.46 -0.76
C CYS A 351 -23.30 -7.43 -0.24
N GLY A 352 -24.18 -6.91 0.62
CA GLY A 352 -25.29 -7.68 1.19
C GLY A 352 -24.84 -8.80 2.13
N GLY A 353 -23.73 -8.61 2.86
CA GLY A 353 -23.11 -9.61 3.72
C GLY A 353 -22.22 -10.63 3.01
N THR A 354 -22.12 -10.56 1.68
CA THR A 354 -21.38 -11.55 0.89
C THR A 354 -19.86 -11.41 1.07
N LEU A 355 -19.34 -10.18 1.12
CA LEU A 355 -17.91 -9.87 1.22
C LEU A 355 -17.61 -9.16 2.55
N THR A 356 -17.27 -9.98 3.54
CA THR A 356 -16.85 -9.58 4.89
C THR A 356 -15.49 -10.20 5.18
N PHE A 357 -14.84 -9.78 6.28
CA PHE A 357 -13.63 -10.46 6.75
C PHE A 357 -13.87 -11.97 7.00
N GLN A 358 -15.02 -12.32 7.58
CA GLN A 358 -15.37 -13.70 7.91
C GLN A 358 -15.55 -14.55 6.65
N THR A 359 -16.27 -14.04 5.64
CA THR A 359 -16.44 -14.78 4.38
C THR A 359 -15.15 -14.85 3.57
N PHE A 360 -14.30 -13.82 3.65
CA PHE A 360 -12.96 -13.80 3.05
C PHE A 360 -12.05 -14.87 3.68
N MET A 361 -12.01 -14.95 5.02
CA MET A 361 -11.23 -15.97 5.74
C MET A 361 -11.78 -17.38 5.52
N GLY A 362 -13.11 -17.51 5.42
CA GLY A 362 -13.76 -18.75 5.00
C GLY A 362 -13.33 -19.20 3.60
N ALA A 363 -13.18 -18.27 2.64
CA ALA A 363 -12.66 -18.57 1.31
C ALA A 363 -11.17 -18.96 1.32
N LEU A 364 -10.38 -18.46 2.28
CA LEU A 364 -9.02 -18.94 2.53
C LEU A 364 -8.97 -20.29 3.27
N ASN A 365 -10.13 -20.91 3.57
CA ASN A 365 -10.22 -22.11 4.38
C ASN A 365 -9.48 -21.96 5.73
N ARG A 366 -9.64 -20.79 6.37
CA ARG A 366 -9.02 -20.47 7.65
C ARG A 366 -10.06 -19.95 8.63
N VAL A 367 -9.90 -20.37 9.88
CA VAL A 367 -10.58 -19.75 11.02
C VAL A 367 -9.67 -18.61 11.50
N PRO A 368 -10.14 -17.36 11.55
CA PRO A 368 -9.34 -16.25 12.05
C PRO A 368 -8.85 -16.51 13.47
N ARG A 369 -7.64 -16.06 13.80
CA ARG A 369 -7.17 -16.15 15.18
C ARG A 369 -7.98 -15.14 16.00
N GLN A 370 -8.72 -15.64 16.98
CA GLN A 370 -9.33 -14.84 18.06
C GLN A 370 -10.49 -13.91 17.65
N LEU A 371 -11.51 -14.43 16.95
CA LEU A 371 -12.85 -13.82 16.97
C LEU A 371 -13.67 -14.17 18.24
N VAL A 372 -13.00 -14.59 19.32
CA VAL A 372 -13.61 -15.05 20.59
C VAL A 372 -13.26 -14.09 21.72
#